data_AF-A0A957CIY8-F1
#
_entry.id   AF-A0A957CIY8-F1
#
_cell.length_a   1.000
_cell.length_b   1.000
_cell.length_c   1.000
_cell.angle_alpha   90.00
_cell.angle_beta   90.00
_cell.angle_gamma   90.00
#
_symmetry.space_group_name_H-M   'P 1'
#
loop_
_entity.id
_entity.type
_entity.pdbx_description
1 polymer ?
#
loop_
_entity_poly.entity_id
_entity_poly.type
_entity_poly.pdbx_seq_one_letter_code
_entity_poly.pdbx_strand_id
1 'polypeptide(L)'
;MSEIEKFLHAGIKAIKAGERDKARKLLTQVIKMDQQNERAWLWLSGAVKTNEERRICLENVLTINPENEMAQKGLTKLGFPIPEPAPEPEPELESEEDWSTPFFDPAAMPEPVADPHEKKFNDVWDGSAELCAYCAHQVQRADKRCPDCKRPLIGKELVNPNRSRYLIIWVVLRAVGHAFTLLGLLGAVVFSADLPLEFQLVSTLFWIVVGFYVILSIGLTAALYLRQAWAYWLSVVILTLSIISSFAGSILQTTSPTPIQTPAAPFWLIFICALPYIVIQLLYIYMVFMAFGDFKKEKMWRIAAVSDRIKDPLTLDKIGQTLAKRNMWASAVLYWQRGAGRSPGNTAILRRLAAGYAHLGFHQRSLDTLQQALEKAQEPKVREQISKQIASLENQIQHNMQGKNHEHTISK
;
A
#
# COMPACT_ATOMS: atom_id res chain seq x y z
N MET A 1 -33.42 -29.48 21.63
CA MET A 1 -32.82 -28.13 21.56
C MET A 1 -32.21 -27.97 20.17
N SER A 2 -32.79 -27.09 19.36
CA SER A 2 -32.33 -26.84 17.99
C SER A 2 -30.93 -26.25 18.00
N GLU A 3 -30.21 -26.35 16.88
CA GLU A 3 -28.87 -25.78 16.75
C GLU A 3 -28.88 -24.25 16.97
N ILE A 4 -29.91 -23.58 16.46
CA ILE A 4 -30.21 -22.14 16.67
C ILE A 4 -30.35 -21.83 18.17
N GLU A 5 -31.12 -22.62 18.93
CA GLU A 5 -31.28 -22.43 20.37
C GLU A 5 -29.97 -22.63 21.14
N LYS A 6 -29.14 -23.60 20.74
CA LYS A 6 -27.82 -23.83 21.36
C LYS A 6 -26.91 -22.61 21.19
N PHE A 7 -26.82 -22.07 19.97
CA PHE A 7 -26.00 -20.89 19.69
C PHE A 7 -26.55 -19.63 20.36
N LEU A 8 -27.87 -19.44 20.38
CA LEU A 8 -28.51 -18.32 21.06
C LEU A 8 -28.25 -18.36 22.57
N HIS A 9 -28.43 -19.51 23.21
CA HIS A 9 -28.19 -19.67 24.63
C HIS A 9 -26.71 -19.46 25.00
N ALA A 10 -25.79 -20.00 24.20
CA ALA A 10 -24.35 -19.79 24.38
C ALA A 10 -23.95 -18.32 24.19
N GLY A 11 -24.53 -17.63 23.21
CA GLY A 11 -24.32 -16.21 22.95
C GLY A 11 -24.78 -15.33 24.11
N ILE A 12 -25.98 -15.56 24.64
CA ILE A 12 -26.53 -14.86 25.81
C ILE A 12 -25.65 -15.09 27.04
N LYS A 13 -25.22 -16.33 27.28
CA LYS A 13 -24.31 -16.67 28.39
C LYS A 13 -22.98 -15.92 28.27
N ALA A 14 -22.43 -15.83 27.06
CA ALA A 14 -21.19 -15.10 26.80
C ALA A 14 -21.34 -13.59 27.04
N ILE A 15 -22.48 -12.97 26.69
CA ILE A 15 -22.75 -11.55 27.04
C ILE A 15 -22.78 -11.36 28.55
N LYS A 16 -23.49 -12.23 29.27
CA LYS A 16 -23.59 -12.16 30.74
C LYS A 16 -22.23 -12.37 31.43
N ALA A 17 -21.33 -13.16 30.83
CA ALA A 17 -19.97 -13.37 31.29
C ALA A 17 -18.98 -12.23 30.90
N GLY A 18 -19.43 -11.21 30.17
CA GLY A 18 -18.56 -10.12 29.68
C GLY A 18 -17.72 -10.47 28.44
N GLU A 19 -17.86 -11.68 27.90
CA GLU A 19 -17.12 -12.17 26.73
C GLU A 19 -17.74 -11.65 25.40
N ARG A 20 -17.73 -10.33 25.20
CA ARG A 20 -18.42 -9.66 24.06
C ARG A 20 -18.01 -10.16 22.68
N ASP A 21 -16.72 -10.42 22.44
CA ASP A 21 -16.25 -10.90 21.13
C ASP A 21 -16.72 -12.33 20.82
N LYS A 22 -16.85 -13.18 21.85
CA LYS A 22 -17.39 -14.54 21.72
C LYS A 22 -18.91 -14.51 21.53
N ALA A 23 -19.61 -13.69 22.31
CA ALA A 23 -21.02 -13.46 22.14
C ALA A 23 -21.38 -12.99 20.73
N ARG A 24 -20.64 -12.01 20.19
CA ARG A 24 -20.82 -11.53 18.83
C ARG A 24 -20.72 -12.66 17.81
N LYS A 25 -19.68 -13.48 17.88
CA LYS A 25 -19.50 -14.63 16.98
C LYS A 25 -20.67 -15.61 17.06
N LEU A 26 -21.13 -15.95 18.25
CA LEU A 26 -22.21 -16.91 18.46
C LEU A 26 -23.56 -16.36 17.96
N LEU A 27 -23.89 -15.11 18.28
CA LEU A 27 -25.15 -14.48 17.89
C LEU A 27 -25.21 -14.18 16.38
N THR A 28 -24.09 -13.86 15.74
CA THR A 28 -24.03 -13.76 14.27
C THR A 28 -24.31 -15.10 13.58
N GLN A 29 -23.91 -16.24 14.17
CA GLN A 29 -24.27 -17.55 13.62
C GLN A 29 -25.77 -17.82 13.70
N VAL A 30 -26.43 -17.41 14.79
CA VAL A 30 -27.89 -17.49 14.93
C VAL A 30 -28.59 -16.72 13.81
N ILE A 31 -28.16 -15.47 13.57
CA ILE A 31 -28.73 -14.61 12.52
C ILE A 31 -28.52 -15.18 11.12
N LYS A 32 -27.38 -15.84 10.86
CA LYS A 32 -27.14 -16.51 9.58
C LYS A 32 -28.09 -17.68 9.32
N MET A 33 -28.50 -18.38 10.38
CA MET A 33 -29.43 -19.50 10.30
C MET A 33 -30.88 -19.01 10.24
N ASP A 34 -31.21 -17.97 11.00
CA ASP A 34 -32.53 -17.38 11.11
C ASP A 34 -32.40 -15.86 11.22
N GLN A 35 -32.60 -15.19 10.07
CA GLN A 35 -32.50 -13.73 9.97
C GLN A 35 -33.67 -13.03 10.65
N GLN A 36 -34.78 -13.72 10.90
CA GLN A 36 -35.97 -13.18 11.58
C GLN A 36 -35.91 -13.40 13.10
N ASN A 37 -34.77 -13.82 13.65
CA ASN A 37 -34.61 -14.06 15.08
C ASN A 37 -34.47 -12.75 15.88
N GLU A 38 -35.60 -12.18 16.31
CA GLU A 38 -35.70 -10.96 17.10
C GLU A 38 -34.74 -10.96 18.31
N ARG A 39 -34.71 -12.08 19.06
CA ARG A 39 -33.89 -12.21 20.28
C ARG A 39 -32.40 -12.16 19.95
N ALA A 40 -31.96 -12.79 18.87
CA ALA A 40 -30.56 -12.80 18.47
C ALA A 40 -30.07 -11.40 18.11
N TRP A 41 -30.87 -10.65 17.32
CA TRP A 41 -30.58 -9.27 16.96
C TRP A 41 -30.53 -8.35 18.19
N LEU A 42 -31.47 -8.48 19.11
CA LEU A 42 -31.51 -7.68 20.33
C LEU A 42 -30.27 -7.93 21.20
N TRP A 43 -29.88 -9.18 21.42
CA TRP A 43 -28.67 -9.49 22.19
C TRP A 43 -27.39 -9.09 21.45
N LEU A 44 -27.35 -9.18 20.11
CA LEU A 44 -26.18 -8.79 19.31
C LEU A 44 -25.89 -7.28 19.48
N SER A 45 -26.91 -6.44 19.62
CA SER A 45 -26.76 -5.00 19.88
C SER A 45 -25.90 -4.69 21.14
N GLY A 46 -25.87 -5.60 22.12
CA GLY A 46 -25.04 -5.50 23.32
C GLY A 46 -23.61 -6.03 23.16
N ALA A 47 -23.33 -6.82 22.13
CA ALA A 47 -22.01 -7.43 21.86
C ALA A 47 -21.17 -6.64 20.83
N VAL A 48 -21.80 -5.83 20.00
CA VAL A 48 -21.15 -4.97 18.99
C VAL A 48 -20.42 -3.77 19.62
N LYS A 49 -19.39 -3.26 18.92
CA LYS A 49 -18.41 -2.33 19.50
C LYS A 49 -18.75 -0.86 19.21
N THR A 50 -19.38 -0.58 18.08
CA THR A 50 -19.71 0.79 17.65
C THR A 50 -21.19 1.12 17.85
N ASN A 51 -21.52 2.40 17.97
CA ASN A 51 -22.91 2.85 18.04
C ASN A 51 -23.66 2.60 16.72
N GLU A 52 -22.96 2.63 15.58
CA GLU A 52 -23.55 2.34 14.27
C GLU A 52 -23.96 0.87 14.14
N GLU A 53 -23.09 -0.07 14.54
CA GLU A 53 -23.43 -1.49 14.56
C GLU A 53 -24.59 -1.77 15.53
N ARG A 54 -24.64 -1.04 16.66
CA ARG A 54 -25.72 -1.16 17.64
C ARG A 54 -27.04 -0.67 17.05
N ARG A 55 -27.02 0.46 16.34
CA ARG A 55 -28.18 1.01 15.63
C ARG A 55 -28.75 -0.01 14.64
N ILE A 56 -27.92 -0.55 13.75
CA ILE A 56 -28.34 -1.54 12.74
C ILE A 56 -29.01 -2.76 13.40
N CYS A 57 -28.43 -3.27 14.49
CA CYS A 57 -29.04 -4.40 15.20
C CYS A 57 -30.42 -4.08 15.76
N LEU A 58 -30.61 -2.86 16.30
CA LEU A 58 -31.88 -2.42 16.89
C LEU A 58 -32.93 -2.11 15.81
N GLU A 59 -32.53 -1.53 14.68
CA GLU A 59 -33.42 -1.32 13.53
C GLU A 59 -33.93 -2.66 12.98
N ASN A 60 -33.06 -3.68 12.86
CA ASN A 60 -33.49 -5.01 12.45
C ASN A 60 -34.48 -5.66 13.44
N VAL A 61 -34.34 -5.41 14.75
CA VAL A 61 -35.35 -5.86 15.73
C VAL A 61 -36.69 -5.21 15.46
N LEU A 62 -36.73 -3.90 15.15
CA LEU A 62 -37.98 -3.18 14.89
C LEU A 62 -38.60 -3.54 13.53
N THR A 63 -37.80 -3.93 12.54
CA THR A 63 -38.31 -4.51 11.30
C THR A 63 -39.04 -5.85 11.55
N ILE A 64 -38.55 -6.65 12.49
CA ILE A 64 -39.16 -7.95 12.84
C ILE A 64 -40.36 -7.76 13.77
N ASN A 65 -40.21 -6.91 14.78
CA ASN A 65 -41.21 -6.63 15.80
C ASN A 65 -41.17 -5.12 16.13
N PRO A 66 -42.01 -4.31 15.44
CA PRO A 66 -42.08 -2.87 15.65
C PRO A 66 -42.42 -2.47 17.11
N GLU A 67 -43.09 -3.35 17.84
CA GLU A 67 -43.52 -3.13 19.23
C GLU A 67 -42.44 -3.45 20.27
N ASN A 68 -41.23 -3.83 19.86
CA ASN A 68 -40.17 -4.16 20.80
C ASN A 68 -39.66 -2.92 21.57
N GLU A 69 -40.17 -2.73 22.78
CA GLU A 69 -39.81 -1.60 23.65
C GLU A 69 -38.30 -1.50 23.94
N MET A 70 -37.60 -2.63 24.02
CA MET A 70 -36.17 -2.65 24.34
C MET A 70 -35.33 -2.09 23.18
N ALA A 71 -35.74 -2.37 21.94
CA ALA A 71 -35.11 -1.84 20.75
C ALA A 71 -35.37 -0.34 20.58
N GLN A 72 -36.63 0.09 20.79
CA GLN A 72 -37.02 1.50 20.78
C GLN A 72 -36.23 2.31 21.81
N LYS A 73 -36.22 1.89 23.09
CA LYS A 73 -35.44 2.54 24.16
C LYS A 73 -33.94 2.56 23.84
N GLY A 74 -33.43 1.51 23.18
CA GLY A 74 -32.05 1.42 22.72
C GLY A 74 -31.68 2.50 21.69
N LEU A 75 -32.52 2.70 20.68
CA LEU A 75 -32.32 3.75 19.66
C LEU A 75 -32.45 5.15 20.25
N THR A 76 -33.45 5.38 21.11
CA THR A 76 -33.61 6.67 21.80
C THR A 76 -32.38 7.03 22.63
N LYS A 77 -31.79 6.05 23.36
CA LYS A 77 -30.57 6.27 24.15
C LYS A 77 -29.34 6.60 23.30
N LEU A 78 -29.31 6.12 22.05
CA LEU A 78 -28.24 6.42 21.10
C LEU A 78 -28.46 7.75 20.34
N GLY A 79 -29.63 8.38 20.50
CA GLY A 79 -29.99 9.62 19.80
C GLY A 79 -30.48 9.40 18.37
N PHE A 80 -30.97 8.20 18.04
CA PHE A 80 -31.54 7.90 16.72
C PHE A 80 -33.09 7.88 16.75
N PRO A 81 -33.76 8.33 15.68
CA PRO A 81 -35.21 8.25 15.57
C PRO A 81 -35.67 6.78 15.48
N ILE A 82 -36.87 6.50 16.01
CA ILE A 82 -37.52 5.19 15.87
C ILE A 82 -38.11 5.10 14.45
N PRO A 83 -37.78 4.08 13.64
CA PRO A 83 -38.38 3.89 12.33
C PRO A 83 -39.91 3.74 12.44
N GLU A 84 -40.67 4.52 11.67
CA GLU A 84 -42.13 4.36 11.56
C GLU A 84 -42.46 3.08 10.77
N PRO A 85 -43.50 2.31 11.16
CA PRO A 85 -43.97 1.17 10.39
C PRO A 85 -44.34 1.61 8.97
N ALA A 86 -43.88 0.87 7.95
CA ALA A 86 -44.24 1.16 6.57
C ALA A 86 -45.77 1.06 6.38
N PRO A 87 -46.42 2.02 5.69
CA PRO A 87 -47.86 1.96 5.45
C PRO A 87 -48.21 0.73 4.60
N GLU A 88 -49.19 -0.03 5.08
CA GLU A 88 -49.73 -1.22 4.42
C GLU A 88 -50.38 -0.83 3.08
N PRO A 89 -50.14 -1.55 1.97
CA PRO A 89 -50.72 -1.19 0.68
C PRO A 89 -52.25 -1.39 0.71
N GLU A 90 -52.99 -0.31 0.46
CA GLU A 90 -54.45 -0.29 0.33
C GLU A 90 -54.89 -1.10 -0.92
N PRO A 91 -56.01 -1.84 -0.86
CA PRO A 91 -56.45 -2.66 -1.99
C PRO A 91 -57.12 -1.79 -3.05
N GLU A 92 -56.48 -1.66 -4.22
CA GLU A 92 -57.02 -0.99 -5.40
C GLU A 92 -58.22 -1.76 -5.98
N LEU A 93 -59.37 -1.08 -6.03
CA LEU A 93 -60.56 -1.50 -6.77
C LEU A 93 -60.30 -1.34 -8.27
N GLU A 94 -60.22 -2.46 -8.99
CA GLU A 94 -60.11 -2.50 -10.45
C GLU A 94 -61.37 -1.89 -11.11
N SER A 95 -61.23 -0.74 -11.74
CA SER A 95 -62.18 -0.26 -12.76
C SER A 95 -61.66 -0.64 -14.14
N GLU A 96 -62.48 -1.35 -14.92
CA GLU A 96 -62.15 -1.77 -16.27
C GLU A 96 -61.90 -0.58 -17.21
N GLU A 97 -60.64 -0.36 -17.60
CA GLU A 97 -60.26 0.61 -18.63
C GLU A 97 -60.22 -0.06 -20.02
N ASP A 98 -60.89 0.60 -20.97
CA ASP A 98 -61.04 0.22 -22.38
C ASP A 98 -59.74 0.51 -23.15
N TRP A 99 -59.06 -0.56 -23.57
CA TRP A 99 -57.76 -0.54 -24.26
C TRP A 99 -57.82 -0.19 -25.75
N SER A 100 -58.98 0.25 -26.27
CA SER A 100 -59.16 0.44 -27.72
C SER A 100 -58.72 1.79 -28.28
N THR A 101 -58.37 2.78 -27.44
CA THR A 101 -57.75 4.04 -27.92
C THR A 101 -56.24 4.10 -27.63
N PRO A 102 -55.36 4.26 -28.64
CA PRO A 102 -53.96 4.53 -28.40
C PRO A 102 -53.83 5.92 -27.77
N PHE A 103 -53.52 5.97 -26.47
CA PHE A 103 -53.27 7.21 -25.72
C PHE A 103 -51.92 7.88 -26.07
N PHE A 104 -51.10 7.21 -26.88
CA PHE A 104 -49.76 7.67 -27.24
C PHE A 104 -49.78 8.39 -28.59
N ASP A 105 -49.81 9.72 -28.56
CA ASP A 105 -49.29 10.51 -29.66
C ASP A 105 -47.74 10.47 -29.59
N PRO A 106 -47.04 9.78 -30.50
CA PRO A 106 -45.59 9.66 -30.46
C PRO A 106 -44.87 11.01 -30.60
N ALA A 107 -45.57 12.04 -31.10
CA ALA A 107 -45.03 13.39 -31.25
C ALA A 107 -45.08 14.21 -29.94
N ALA A 108 -45.80 13.75 -28.92
CA ALA A 108 -45.99 14.46 -27.65
C ALA A 108 -45.19 13.87 -26.48
N MET A 109 -44.33 12.86 -26.71
CA MET A 109 -43.42 12.38 -25.66
C MET A 109 -42.45 13.52 -25.30
N PRO A 110 -42.44 14.01 -24.03
CA PRO A 110 -41.32 14.83 -23.58
C PRO A 110 -40.05 14.00 -23.75
N GLU A 111 -38.97 14.64 -24.20
CA GLU A 111 -37.67 13.99 -24.33
C GLU A 111 -37.36 13.16 -23.07
N PRO A 112 -36.77 11.96 -23.21
CA PRO A 112 -36.49 11.10 -22.07
C PRO A 112 -35.71 11.91 -21.04
N VAL A 113 -36.28 12.09 -19.84
CA VAL A 113 -35.55 12.71 -18.73
C VAL A 113 -34.39 11.78 -18.44
N ALA A 114 -33.17 12.22 -18.78
CA ALA A 114 -31.95 11.45 -18.57
C ALA A 114 -31.94 10.92 -17.13
N ASP A 115 -31.72 9.61 -16.97
CA ASP A 115 -31.64 8.98 -15.66
C ASP A 115 -30.57 9.72 -14.82
N PRO A 116 -30.93 10.30 -13.66
CA PRO A 116 -29.98 11.01 -12.80
C PRO A 116 -28.78 10.17 -12.36
N HIS A 117 -28.88 8.84 -12.45
CA HIS A 117 -27.83 7.88 -12.16
C HIS A 117 -27.06 7.38 -13.39
N GLU A 118 -27.43 7.82 -14.59
CA GLU A 118 -26.69 7.52 -15.80
C GLU A 118 -25.33 8.22 -15.74
N LYS A 119 -24.27 7.41 -15.75
CA LYS A 119 -22.90 7.95 -15.70
C LYS A 119 -22.64 8.76 -16.95
N LYS A 120 -22.28 10.03 -16.77
CA LYS A 120 -21.91 10.97 -17.84
C LYS A 120 -20.84 10.43 -18.81
N PHE A 121 -20.04 9.46 -18.39
CA PHE A 121 -19.04 8.80 -19.23
C PHE A 121 -19.07 7.28 -19.04
N ASN A 122 -19.01 6.52 -20.13
CA ASN A 122 -18.74 5.08 -20.10
C ASN A 122 -17.23 4.87 -19.98
N ASP A 123 -16.76 4.83 -18.74
CA ASP A 123 -15.34 4.90 -18.44
C ASP A 123 -14.66 3.54 -18.52
N VAL A 124 -13.48 3.52 -19.14
CA VAL A 124 -12.61 2.33 -19.17
C VAL A 124 -12.26 1.85 -17.76
N TRP A 125 -12.31 2.73 -16.76
CA TRP A 125 -12.06 2.46 -15.35
C TRP A 125 -13.23 1.87 -14.58
N ASP A 126 -14.44 1.83 -15.16
CA ASP A 126 -15.63 1.30 -14.49
C ASP A 126 -15.77 -0.23 -14.66
N GLY A 127 -15.04 -0.81 -15.62
CA GLY A 127 -15.03 -2.24 -15.85
C GLY A 127 -14.15 -3.00 -14.86
N SER A 128 -14.40 -4.31 -14.73
CA SER A 128 -13.52 -5.24 -14.00
C SER A 128 -12.25 -5.63 -14.77
N ALA A 129 -12.04 -5.04 -15.95
CA ALA A 129 -10.90 -5.33 -16.80
C ALA A 129 -9.60 -4.78 -16.18
N GLU A 130 -8.52 -5.56 -16.26
CA GLU A 130 -7.20 -5.06 -15.88
C GLU A 130 -6.73 -4.05 -16.95
N LEU A 131 -6.31 -2.86 -16.51
CA LEU A 131 -5.87 -1.81 -17.43
C LEU A 131 -4.35 -1.63 -17.38
N CYS A 132 -3.76 -1.30 -18.52
CA CYS A 132 -2.37 -0.92 -18.63
C CYS A 132 -2.09 0.33 -17.79
N ALA A 133 -1.09 0.27 -16.89
CA ALA A 133 -0.72 1.42 -16.04
C ALA A 133 -0.29 2.68 -16.81
N TYR A 134 0.07 2.54 -18.08
CA TYR A 134 0.59 3.61 -18.93
C TYR A 134 -0.50 4.31 -19.74
N CYS A 135 -1.25 3.56 -20.56
CA CYS A 135 -2.18 4.09 -21.56
C CYS A 135 -3.65 3.78 -21.29
N ALA A 136 -3.97 3.10 -20.18
CA ALA A 136 -5.33 2.68 -19.84
C ALA A 136 -5.97 1.65 -20.81
N HIS A 137 -5.22 1.11 -21.77
CA HIS A 137 -5.71 0.02 -22.62
C HIS A 137 -5.96 -1.26 -21.80
N GLN A 138 -7.01 -2.01 -22.12
CA GLN A 138 -7.32 -3.27 -21.44
C GLN A 138 -6.25 -4.32 -21.73
N VAL A 139 -5.82 -5.06 -20.71
CA VAL A 139 -4.74 -6.06 -20.79
C VAL A 139 -5.17 -7.37 -20.16
N GLN A 140 -4.56 -8.47 -20.59
CA GLN A 140 -4.79 -9.80 -20.03
C GLN A 140 -3.55 -10.29 -19.31
N ARG A 141 -3.70 -11.14 -18.28
CA ARG A 141 -2.58 -11.69 -17.49
C ARG A 141 -1.52 -12.44 -18.29
N ALA A 142 -1.85 -12.92 -19.49
CA ALA A 142 -0.90 -13.54 -20.41
C ALA A 142 0.07 -12.52 -21.06
N ASP A 143 -0.32 -11.24 -21.12
CA ASP A 143 0.43 -10.20 -21.81
C ASP A 143 1.69 -9.80 -21.04
N LYS A 144 2.85 -9.96 -21.68
CA LYS A 144 4.13 -9.44 -21.13
C LYS A 144 4.33 -7.95 -21.46
N ARG A 145 3.68 -7.47 -22.52
CA ARG A 145 3.74 -6.09 -23.03
C ARG A 145 2.33 -5.65 -23.41
N CYS A 146 2.03 -4.37 -23.23
CA CYS A 146 0.75 -3.82 -23.64
C CYS A 146 0.56 -3.96 -25.16
N PRO A 147 -0.58 -4.47 -25.65
CA PRO A 147 -0.83 -4.62 -27.09
C PRO A 147 -0.93 -3.27 -27.81
N ASP A 148 -1.36 -2.22 -27.11
CA ASP A 148 -1.47 -0.86 -27.62
C ASP A 148 -0.12 -0.11 -27.54
N CYS A 149 0.29 0.32 -26.35
CA CYS A 149 1.50 1.15 -26.20
C CYS A 149 2.85 0.39 -26.22
N LYS A 150 2.85 -0.94 -26.39
CA LYS A 150 4.03 -1.84 -26.47
C LYS A 150 5.00 -1.83 -25.27
N ARG A 151 4.68 -1.10 -24.20
CA ARG A 151 5.48 -1.02 -22.96
C ARG A 151 5.42 -2.33 -22.17
N PRO A 152 6.49 -2.70 -21.43
CA PRO A 152 6.50 -3.91 -20.62
C PRO A 152 5.53 -3.77 -19.44
N LEU A 153 4.63 -4.75 -19.31
CA LEU A 153 3.68 -4.84 -18.18
C LEU A 153 4.33 -5.48 -16.95
N ILE A 154 5.49 -6.13 -17.11
CA ILE A 154 6.22 -6.76 -16.02
C ILE A 154 7.51 -5.97 -15.75
N GLY A 155 7.54 -5.28 -14.60
CA GLY A 155 8.72 -4.61 -14.09
C GLY A 155 9.46 -5.45 -13.04
N LYS A 156 10.77 -5.26 -12.90
CA LYS A 156 11.53 -5.74 -11.73
C LYS A 156 11.67 -4.57 -10.76
N GLU A 157 10.99 -4.66 -9.62
CA GLU A 157 11.04 -3.63 -8.59
C GLU A 157 11.62 -4.21 -7.30
N LEU A 158 12.31 -3.37 -6.54
CA LEU A 158 12.79 -3.77 -5.22
C LEU A 158 11.59 -3.98 -4.30
N VAL A 159 11.61 -5.04 -3.50
CA VAL A 159 10.58 -5.30 -2.48
C VAL A 159 10.48 -4.10 -1.54
N ASN A 160 11.62 -3.56 -1.12
CA ASN A 160 11.73 -2.32 -0.39
C ASN A 160 12.14 -1.17 -1.33
N PRO A 161 11.22 -0.29 -1.78
CA PRO A 161 11.56 0.81 -2.68
C PRO A 161 12.51 1.82 -1.99
N ASN A 162 12.23 2.12 -0.73
CA ASN A 162 13.09 2.93 0.14
C ASN A 162 14.07 2.04 0.90
N ARG A 163 15.26 2.57 1.21
CA ARG A 163 16.25 1.85 2.03
C ARG A 163 15.68 1.57 3.41
N SER A 164 15.73 0.33 3.87
CA SER A 164 15.27 -0.02 5.20
C SER A 164 16.21 0.53 6.28
N ARG A 165 15.65 0.76 7.47
CA ARG A 165 16.45 1.12 8.66
C ARG A 165 17.53 0.09 8.97
N TYR A 166 17.27 -1.18 8.70
CA TYR A 166 18.20 -2.28 8.96
C TYR A 166 19.42 -2.19 8.04
N LEU A 167 19.22 -1.92 6.75
CA LEU A 167 20.33 -1.68 5.82
C LEU A 167 21.16 -0.47 6.26
N ILE A 168 20.53 0.62 6.66
CA ILE A 168 21.23 1.84 7.11
C ILE A 168 22.06 1.54 8.35
N ILE A 169 21.47 0.93 9.39
CA ILE A 169 22.16 0.56 10.62
C ILE A 169 23.33 -0.38 10.32
N TRP A 170 23.14 -1.37 9.45
CA TRP A 170 24.19 -2.31 9.07
C TRP A 170 25.38 -1.62 8.39
N VAL A 171 25.12 -0.72 7.44
CA VAL A 171 26.15 0.07 6.75
C VAL A 171 26.89 0.98 7.73
N VAL A 172 26.17 1.66 8.62
CA VAL A 172 26.76 2.53 9.65
C VAL A 172 27.64 1.72 10.60
N LEU A 173 27.16 0.58 11.09
CA LEU A 173 27.93 -0.28 12.01
C LEU A 173 29.22 -0.78 11.35
N ARG A 174 29.18 -1.16 10.06
CA ARG A 174 30.39 -1.49 9.30
C ARG A 174 31.33 -0.29 9.13
N ALA A 175 30.79 0.88 8.79
CA ALA A 175 31.58 2.09 8.62
C ALA A 175 32.28 2.53 9.91
N VAL A 176 31.62 2.42 11.06
CA VAL A 176 32.22 2.64 12.38
C VAL A 176 33.35 1.65 12.63
N GLY A 177 33.14 0.36 12.34
CA GLY A 177 34.20 -0.66 12.41
C GLY A 177 35.41 -0.30 11.55
N HIS A 178 35.19 0.19 10.32
CA HIS A 178 36.28 0.64 9.44
C HIS A 178 37.05 1.83 10.05
N ALA A 179 36.36 2.80 10.64
CA ALA A 179 37.00 3.94 11.29
C ALA A 179 37.90 3.50 12.45
N PHE A 180 37.45 2.55 13.28
CA PHE A 180 38.29 1.97 14.33
C PHE A 180 39.50 1.22 13.78
N THR A 181 39.34 0.44 12.70
CA THR A 181 40.49 -0.24 12.07
C THR A 181 41.50 0.74 11.48
N LEU A 182 41.05 1.85 10.89
CA LEU A 182 41.91 2.90 10.38
C LEU A 182 42.65 3.65 11.50
N LEU A 183 41.98 3.88 12.63
CA LEU A 183 42.64 4.44 13.82
C LEU A 183 43.71 3.51 14.38
N GLY A 184 43.43 2.19 14.42
CA GLY A 184 44.40 1.17 14.81
C GLY A 184 45.61 1.09 13.85
N LEU A 185 45.36 1.18 12.54
CA LEU A 185 46.41 1.29 11.51
C LEU A 185 47.33 2.48 11.76
N LEU A 186 46.78 3.66 12.06
CA LEU A 186 47.56 4.86 12.38
C LEU A 186 48.42 4.67 13.63
N GLY A 187 47.83 4.13 14.70
CA GLY A 187 48.56 3.88 15.95
C GLY A 187 49.69 2.86 15.77
N ALA A 188 49.49 1.86 14.91
CA ALA A 188 50.49 0.85 14.68
C ALA A 188 51.66 1.29 13.82
N VAL A 189 51.47 2.21 12.87
CA VAL A 189 52.58 2.85 12.16
C VAL A 189 53.52 3.52 13.16
N VAL A 190 52.96 4.26 14.13
CA VAL A 190 53.72 4.92 15.20
C VAL A 190 54.48 3.89 16.04
N PHE A 191 53.80 2.85 16.52
CA PHE A 191 54.43 1.81 17.36
C PHE A 191 55.47 0.98 16.61
N SER A 192 55.28 0.77 15.31
CA SER A 192 56.20 -0.02 14.49
C SER A 192 57.53 0.69 14.18
N ALA A 193 57.58 2.02 14.34
CA ALA A 193 58.79 2.80 14.16
C ALA A 193 59.88 2.47 15.19
N ASP A 194 59.46 2.01 16.37
CA ASP A 194 60.35 1.65 17.48
C ASP A 194 60.76 0.16 17.47
N LEU A 195 60.30 -0.63 16.49
CA LEU A 195 60.66 -2.06 16.39
C LEU A 195 62.09 -2.25 15.87
N PRO A 196 62.81 -3.29 16.34
CA PRO A 196 64.11 -3.68 15.79
C PRO A 196 64.02 -3.96 14.28
N LEU A 197 65.10 -3.68 13.55
CA LEU A 197 65.18 -3.74 12.09
C LEU A 197 64.71 -5.08 11.51
N GLU A 198 64.99 -6.18 12.20
CA GLU A 198 64.62 -7.56 11.82
C GLU A 198 63.09 -7.80 11.81
N PHE A 199 62.32 -7.03 12.57
CA PHE A 199 60.85 -7.10 12.61
C PHE A 199 60.15 -6.05 11.75
N GLN A 200 60.87 -5.01 11.30
CA GLN A 200 60.28 -3.90 10.53
C GLN A 200 59.70 -4.35 9.18
N LEU A 201 60.37 -5.25 8.46
CA LEU A 201 59.89 -5.76 7.18
C LEU A 201 58.57 -6.53 7.33
N VAL A 202 58.52 -7.45 8.31
CA VAL A 202 57.33 -8.27 8.59
C VAL A 202 56.16 -7.38 9.04
N SER A 203 56.42 -6.40 9.90
CA SER A 203 55.42 -5.41 10.34
C SER A 203 54.87 -4.60 9.15
N THR A 204 55.75 -4.11 8.28
CA THR A 204 55.35 -3.32 7.10
C THR A 204 54.46 -4.13 6.16
N LEU A 205 54.84 -5.38 5.87
CA LEU A 205 54.04 -6.28 5.02
C LEU A 205 52.69 -6.59 5.65
N PHE A 206 52.64 -6.84 6.97
CA PHE A 206 51.39 -7.06 7.70
C PHE A 206 50.44 -5.86 7.54
N TRP A 207 50.93 -4.63 7.75
CA TRP A 207 50.10 -3.43 7.64
C TRP A 207 49.64 -3.12 6.21
N ILE A 208 50.44 -3.46 5.19
CA ILE A 208 50.02 -3.39 3.79
C ILE A 208 48.82 -4.33 3.54
N VAL A 209 48.88 -5.57 4.05
CA VAL A 209 47.78 -6.53 3.92
C VAL A 209 46.53 -6.04 4.64
N VAL A 210 46.66 -5.51 5.86
CA VAL A 210 45.53 -4.92 6.62
C VAL A 210 44.94 -3.72 5.87
N GLY A 211 45.76 -2.84 5.32
CA GLY A 211 45.31 -1.70 4.51
C GLY A 211 44.52 -2.14 3.28
N PHE A 212 45.01 -3.13 2.54
CA PHE A 212 44.31 -3.69 1.38
C PHE A 212 42.96 -4.31 1.78
N TYR A 213 42.92 -5.05 2.88
CA TYR A 213 41.68 -5.61 3.44
C TYR A 213 40.66 -4.51 3.78
N VAL A 214 41.09 -3.42 4.43
CA VAL A 214 40.20 -2.29 4.78
C VAL A 214 39.63 -1.63 3.52
N ILE A 215 40.43 -1.43 2.48
CA ILE A 215 39.97 -0.86 1.20
C ILE A 215 38.89 -1.75 0.58
N LEU A 216 39.13 -3.07 0.51
CA LEU A 216 38.14 -4.02 0.00
C LEU A 216 36.86 -4.01 0.84
N SER A 217 36.97 -3.95 2.17
CA SER A 217 35.83 -3.90 3.08
C SER A 217 35.02 -2.60 2.92
N ILE A 218 35.67 -1.46 2.73
CA ILE A 218 35.01 -0.18 2.41
C ILE A 218 34.25 -0.29 1.08
N GLY A 219 34.89 -0.86 0.05
CA GLY A 219 34.26 -1.12 -1.25
C GLY A 219 33.02 -2.01 -1.12
N LEU A 220 33.08 -3.07 -0.32
CA LEU A 220 31.96 -3.94 -0.03
C LEU A 220 30.81 -3.20 0.68
N THR A 221 31.12 -2.38 1.69
CA THR A 221 30.11 -1.55 2.38
C THR A 221 29.46 -0.53 1.45
N ALA A 222 30.22 0.09 0.55
CA ALA A 222 29.67 0.97 -0.48
C ALA A 222 28.74 0.21 -1.43
N ALA A 223 29.13 -0.99 -1.88
CA ALA A 223 28.30 -1.84 -2.74
C ALA A 223 27.00 -2.29 -2.04
N LEU A 224 27.03 -2.57 -0.73
CA LEU A 224 25.83 -2.82 0.08
C LEU A 224 24.91 -1.60 0.12
N TYR A 225 25.44 -0.40 0.35
CA TYR A 225 24.66 0.84 0.37
C TYR A 225 24.01 1.15 -0.99
N LEU A 226 24.71 0.80 -2.08
CA LEU A 226 24.21 0.87 -3.45
C LEU A 226 23.26 -0.29 -3.82
N ARG A 227 22.90 -1.15 -2.85
CA ARG A 227 21.96 -2.28 -3.01
C ARG A 227 22.40 -3.28 -4.10
N GLN A 228 23.69 -3.55 -4.19
CA GLN A 228 24.23 -4.58 -5.09
C GLN A 228 24.01 -5.98 -4.51
N ALA A 229 23.35 -6.86 -5.26
CA ALA A 229 23.00 -8.20 -4.78
C ALA A 229 24.23 -9.09 -4.52
N TRP A 230 25.30 -8.94 -5.33
CA TRP A 230 26.53 -9.70 -5.13
C TRP A 230 27.22 -9.33 -3.80
N ALA A 231 27.14 -8.06 -3.39
CA ALA A 231 27.74 -7.57 -2.15
C ALA A 231 27.03 -8.14 -0.92
N TYR A 232 25.71 -8.30 -1.00
CA TYR A 232 24.92 -8.99 0.02
C TYR A 232 25.41 -10.43 0.20
N TRP A 233 25.42 -11.23 -0.87
CA TRP A 233 25.82 -12.64 -0.79
C TRP A 233 27.28 -12.81 -0.36
N LEU A 234 28.19 -11.97 -0.86
CA LEU A 234 29.57 -11.96 -0.41
C LEU A 234 29.67 -11.66 1.10
N SER A 235 28.86 -10.75 1.61
CA SER A 235 28.80 -10.46 3.06
C SER A 235 28.28 -11.63 3.88
N VAL A 236 27.30 -12.40 3.35
CA VAL A 236 26.83 -13.64 3.98
C VAL A 236 27.96 -14.66 4.04
N VAL A 237 28.66 -14.89 2.92
CA VAL A 237 29.79 -15.84 2.86
C VAL A 237 30.88 -15.44 3.85
N ILE A 238 31.32 -14.17 3.86
CA ILE A 238 32.34 -13.68 4.80
C ILE A 238 31.90 -13.90 6.25
N LEU A 239 30.64 -13.60 6.57
CA LEU A 239 30.08 -13.81 7.91
C LEU A 239 30.11 -15.29 8.31
N THR A 240 29.70 -16.19 7.41
CA THR A 240 29.74 -17.64 7.68
C THR A 240 31.16 -18.17 7.87
N LEU A 241 32.11 -17.76 7.03
CA LEU A 241 33.51 -18.16 7.15
C LEU A 241 34.14 -17.61 8.43
N SER A 242 33.80 -16.38 8.83
CA SER A 242 34.25 -15.81 10.10
C SER A 242 33.80 -16.66 11.28
N ILE A 243 32.53 -17.09 11.30
CA ILE A 243 31.98 -17.91 12.39
C ILE A 243 32.65 -19.31 12.41
N ILE A 244 32.82 -19.94 11.25
CA ILE A 244 33.49 -21.24 11.14
C ILE A 244 34.95 -21.14 11.61
N SER A 245 35.67 -20.10 11.18
CA SER A 245 37.06 -19.86 11.58
C SER A 245 37.19 -19.65 13.09
N SER A 246 36.31 -18.84 13.69
CA SER A 246 36.28 -18.64 15.14
C SER A 246 36.05 -19.96 15.89
N PHE A 247 35.12 -20.79 15.43
CA PHE A 247 34.84 -22.09 16.05
C PHE A 247 36.01 -23.08 15.90
N ALA A 248 36.59 -23.18 14.71
CA ALA A 248 37.74 -24.05 14.43
C ALA A 248 38.97 -23.66 15.27
N GLY A 249 39.26 -22.36 15.40
CA GLY A 249 40.35 -21.86 16.23
C GLY A 249 40.19 -22.24 17.71
N SER A 250 38.97 -22.15 18.25
CA SER A 250 38.68 -22.59 19.63
C SER A 250 38.89 -24.09 19.82
N ILE A 251 38.51 -24.93 18.85
CA ILE A 251 38.74 -26.38 18.94
C ILE A 251 40.24 -26.70 18.91
N LEU A 252 40.98 -26.13 17.96
CA LEU A 252 42.40 -26.41 17.79
C LEU A 252 43.22 -26.08 19.04
N GLN A 253 42.87 -25.00 19.76
CA GLN A 253 43.49 -24.64 21.04
C GLN A 253 43.27 -25.69 22.14
N THR A 254 42.13 -26.38 22.14
CA THR A 254 41.87 -27.44 23.15
C THR A 254 42.62 -28.74 22.88
N THR A 255 43.05 -28.95 21.63
CA THR A 255 43.70 -30.20 21.18
C THR A 255 45.22 -30.13 21.10
N SER A 256 45.83 -28.96 21.29
CA SER A 256 47.28 -28.81 21.19
C SER A 256 47.98 -29.52 22.36
N PRO A 257 48.93 -30.44 22.10
CA PRO A 257 49.61 -31.24 23.13
C PRO A 257 50.65 -30.45 23.95
N THR A 258 50.97 -29.23 23.53
CA THR A 258 51.84 -28.32 24.27
C THR A 258 50.98 -27.46 25.20
N PRO A 259 51.11 -27.56 26.53
CA PRO A 259 50.51 -26.58 27.42
C PRO A 259 51.23 -25.26 27.16
N ILE A 260 50.58 -24.36 26.43
CA ILE A 260 51.07 -22.99 26.25
C ILE A 260 51.10 -22.38 27.66
N GLN A 261 52.30 -22.29 28.25
CA GLN A 261 52.57 -21.57 29.49
C GLN A 261 52.53 -20.06 29.24
N THR A 262 51.44 -19.56 28.66
CA THR A 262 51.10 -18.16 28.82
C THR A 262 50.51 -18.01 30.22
N PRO A 263 50.80 -16.91 30.95
CA PRO A 263 50.03 -16.63 32.16
C PRO A 263 48.57 -16.66 31.74
N ALA A 264 47.80 -17.62 32.28
CA ALA A 264 46.41 -17.78 31.90
C ALA A 264 45.74 -16.44 32.14
N ALA A 265 45.39 -15.74 31.05
CA ALA A 265 44.61 -14.52 31.14
C ALA A 265 43.41 -14.88 32.02
N PRO A 266 43.06 -14.06 33.02
CA PRO A 266 41.98 -14.40 33.92
C PRO A 266 40.75 -14.78 33.11
N PHE A 267 40.05 -15.84 33.49
CA PHE A 267 38.90 -16.34 32.71
C PHE A 267 37.90 -15.22 32.36
N TRP A 268 37.72 -14.24 33.27
CA TRP A 268 36.87 -13.07 33.07
C TRP A 268 37.30 -12.17 31.89
N LEU A 269 38.59 -12.09 31.58
CA LEU A 269 39.15 -11.31 30.46
C LEU A 269 38.82 -11.93 29.09
N ILE A 270 38.75 -13.27 29.02
CA ILE A 270 38.28 -13.99 27.83
C ILE A 270 36.80 -13.68 27.58
N PHE A 271 35.98 -13.68 28.65
CA PHE A 271 34.56 -13.31 28.54
C PHE A 271 34.37 -11.85 28.10
N ILE A 272 35.19 -10.91 28.60
CA ILE A 272 35.14 -9.50 28.20
C ILE A 272 35.43 -9.31 26.71
N CYS A 273 36.33 -10.10 26.12
CA CYS A 273 36.67 -9.98 24.69
C CYS A 273 35.76 -10.81 23.78
N ALA A 274 35.40 -12.03 24.19
CA ALA A 274 34.62 -12.96 23.37
C ALA A 274 33.12 -12.59 23.32
N LEU A 275 32.55 -12.11 24.43
CA LEU A 275 31.12 -11.81 24.51
C LEU A 275 30.72 -10.65 23.57
N PRO A 276 31.43 -9.51 23.52
CA PRO A 276 31.14 -8.46 22.54
C PRO A 276 31.30 -8.93 21.10
N TYR A 277 32.30 -9.76 20.81
CA TYR A 277 32.49 -10.33 19.48
C TYR A 277 31.28 -11.18 19.05
N ILE A 278 30.83 -12.09 19.91
CA ILE A 278 29.64 -12.93 19.65
C ILE A 278 28.40 -12.04 19.46
N VAL A 279 28.20 -11.04 20.32
CA VAL A 279 27.07 -10.10 20.22
C VAL A 279 27.08 -9.35 18.89
N ILE A 280 28.25 -8.88 18.44
CA ILE A 280 28.40 -8.20 17.14
C ILE A 280 28.07 -9.16 15.98
N GLN A 281 28.54 -10.41 16.05
CA GLN A 281 28.23 -11.41 15.01
C GLN A 281 26.74 -11.72 14.95
N LEU A 282 26.09 -11.91 16.10
CA LEU A 282 24.64 -12.11 16.18
C LEU A 282 23.87 -10.90 15.62
N LEU A 283 24.34 -9.69 15.91
CA LEU A 283 23.78 -8.46 15.36
C LEU A 283 23.93 -8.41 13.83
N TYR A 284 25.07 -8.80 13.28
CA TYR A 284 25.27 -8.87 11.83
C TYR A 284 24.40 -9.94 11.16
N ILE A 285 24.26 -11.11 11.78
CA ILE A 285 23.32 -12.14 11.31
C ILE A 285 21.90 -11.56 11.26
N TYR A 286 21.46 -10.93 12.34
CA TYR A 286 20.14 -10.31 12.42
C TYR A 286 19.94 -9.24 11.32
N MET A 287 20.94 -8.39 11.08
CA MET A 287 20.89 -7.39 10.02
C MET A 287 20.82 -8.01 8.62
N VAL A 288 21.59 -9.07 8.35
CA VAL A 288 21.57 -9.80 7.07
C VAL A 288 20.18 -10.35 6.77
N PHE A 289 19.50 -10.92 7.77
CA PHE A 289 18.13 -11.42 7.60
C PHE A 289 17.14 -10.27 7.39
N MET A 290 17.18 -9.23 8.21
CA MET A 290 16.21 -8.13 8.15
C MET A 290 16.38 -7.22 6.93
N ALA A 291 17.60 -7.11 6.39
CA ALA A 291 17.90 -6.32 5.20
C ALA A 291 17.73 -7.09 3.88
N PHE A 292 17.36 -8.38 3.89
CA PHE A 292 17.23 -9.19 2.67
C PHE A 292 16.29 -8.57 1.62
N GLY A 293 15.18 -7.98 2.06
CA GLY A 293 14.20 -7.30 1.19
C GLY A 293 14.76 -6.11 0.42
N ASP A 294 15.85 -5.49 0.87
CA ASP A 294 16.51 -4.38 0.18
C ASP A 294 17.31 -4.80 -1.05
N PHE A 295 17.63 -6.10 -1.18
CA PHE A 295 18.38 -6.65 -2.31
C PHE A 295 17.51 -7.51 -3.23
N LYS A 296 16.34 -7.97 -2.73
CA LYS A 296 15.39 -8.76 -3.50
C LYS A 296 14.62 -7.88 -4.49
N LYS A 297 14.62 -8.31 -5.75
CA LYS A 297 13.77 -7.73 -6.81
C LYS A 297 12.63 -8.70 -7.12
N GLU A 298 11.40 -8.22 -7.02
CA GLU A 298 10.20 -8.98 -7.38
C GLU A 298 9.63 -8.50 -8.72
N LYS A 299 8.99 -9.43 -9.43
CA LYS A 299 8.29 -9.11 -10.67
C LYS A 299 6.97 -8.46 -10.29
N MET A 300 6.85 -7.17 -10.53
CA MET A 300 5.64 -6.40 -10.29
C MET A 300 4.90 -6.18 -11.60
N TRP A 301 3.62 -6.49 -11.58
CA TRP A 301 2.70 -6.22 -12.67
C TRP A 301 2.31 -4.73 -12.66
N ARG A 302 2.46 -4.07 -13.80
CA ARG A 302 2.20 -2.64 -14.00
C ARG A 302 0.82 -2.44 -14.61
N ILE A 303 -0.18 -2.73 -13.79
CA ILE A 303 -1.58 -2.46 -14.09
C ILE A 303 -2.04 -1.19 -13.37
N ALA A 304 -3.02 -0.50 -13.93
CA ALA A 304 -3.65 0.63 -13.28
C ALA A 304 -4.51 0.09 -12.13
N ALA A 305 -4.01 0.27 -10.92
CA ALA A 305 -4.70 -0.11 -9.69
C ALA A 305 -4.46 0.94 -8.62
N VAL A 306 -5.46 1.15 -7.76
CA VAL A 306 -5.40 2.08 -6.64
C VAL A 306 -5.59 1.30 -5.34
N SER A 307 -4.75 1.59 -4.34
CA SER A 307 -4.84 0.94 -3.04
C SER A 307 -6.01 1.47 -2.22
N ASP A 308 -6.83 0.58 -1.66
CA ASP A 308 -7.96 0.95 -0.79
C ASP A 308 -7.54 1.35 0.64
N ARG A 309 -6.29 1.06 1.02
CA ARG A 309 -5.77 1.38 2.36
C ARG A 309 -5.48 2.87 2.55
N ILE A 310 -5.23 3.59 1.46
CA ILE A 310 -4.80 4.99 1.49
C ILE A 310 -6.05 5.88 1.40
N LYS A 311 -6.33 6.61 2.48
CA LYS A 311 -7.52 7.46 2.60
C LYS A 311 -7.23 8.95 2.47
N ASP A 312 -6.02 9.38 2.82
CA ASP A 312 -5.63 10.79 2.81
C ASP A 312 -5.49 11.33 1.38
N PRO A 313 -6.26 12.37 0.98
CA PRO A 313 -6.25 12.91 -0.39
C PRO A 313 -4.91 13.51 -0.80
N LEU A 314 -4.13 14.10 0.11
CA LEU A 314 -2.82 14.67 -0.21
C LEU A 314 -1.78 13.58 -0.47
N THR A 315 -1.82 12.49 0.29
CA THR A 315 -1.00 11.31 0.03
C THR A 315 -1.36 10.67 -1.31
N LEU A 316 -2.66 10.56 -1.65
CA LEU A 316 -3.11 10.06 -2.96
C LEU A 316 -2.59 10.95 -4.10
N ASP A 317 -2.69 12.27 -3.95
CA ASP A 317 -2.14 13.21 -4.93
C ASP A 317 -0.63 13.03 -5.11
N LYS A 318 0.13 12.96 -4.02
CA LYS A 318 1.60 12.77 -4.06
C LYS A 318 2.00 11.46 -4.77
N ILE A 319 1.23 10.38 -4.56
CA ILE A 319 1.44 9.11 -5.27
C ILE A 319 1.12 9.28 -6.76
N GLY A 320 -0.01 9.89 -7.10
CA GLY A 320 -0.38 10.19 -8.49
C GLY A 320 0.71 10.97 -9.22
N GLN A 321 1.25 12.02 -8.60
CA GLN A 321 2.39 12.79 -9.12
C GLN A 321 3.63 11.92 -9.36
N THR A 322 3.94 11.01 -8.44
CA THR A 322 5.10 10.12 -8.54
C THR A 322 4.93 9.12 -9.69
N LEU A 323 3.70 8.62 -9.91
CA LEU A 323 3.37 7.72 -11.01
C LEU A 323 3.40 8.44 -12.36
N ALA A 324 2.87 9.65 -12.45
CA ALA A 324 2.91 10.47 -13.66
C ALA A 324 4.36 10.75 -14.10
N LYS A 325 5.27 11.06 -13.16
CA LYS A 325 6.72 11.19 -13.44
C LYS A 325 7.36 9.91 -13.99
N ARG A 326 6.78 8.74 -13.71
CA ARG A 326 7.20 7.44 -14.25
C ARG A 326 6.44 7.05 -15.52
N ASN A 327 5.72 8.00 -16.13
CA ASN A 327 4.84 7.82 -17.29
C ASN A 327 3.66 6.86 -17.08
N MET A 328 3.33 6.51 -15.84
CA MET A 328 2.20 5.64 -15.48
C MET A 328 0.91 6.46 -15.30
N TRP A 329 0.48 7.13 -16.37
CA TRP A 329 -0.61 8.10 -16.34
C TRP A 329 -1.96 7.48 -16.00
N ALA A 330 -2.27 6.29 -16.52
CA ALA A 330 -3.52 5.60 -16.19
C ALA A 330 -3.62 5.25 -14.70
N SER A 331 -2.50 4.85 -14.09
CA SER A 331 -2.46 4.66 -12.63
C SER A 331 -2.60 5.99 -11.90
N ALA A 332 -1.88 7.04 -12.33
CA ALA A 332 -1.97 8.36 -11.71
C ALA A 332 -3.40 8.91 -11.69
N VAL A 333 -4.15 8.75 -12.79
CA VAL A 333 -5.55 9.13 -12.91
C VAL A 333 -6.42 8.45 -11.86
N LEU A 334 -6.28 7.14 -11.62
CA LEU A 334 -7.03 6.44 -10.58
C LEU A 334 -6.78 7.02 -9.17
N TYR A 335 -5.54 7.36 -8.86
CA TYR A 335 -5.20 7.99 -7.57
C TYR A 335 -5.82 9.39 -7.47
N TRP A 336 -5.81 10.17 -8.54
CA TRP A 336 -6.41 11.50 -8.56
C TRP A 336 -7.94 11.49 -8.58
N GLN A 337 -8.59 10.54 -9.25
CA GLN A 337 -10.04 10.32 -9.18
C GLN A 337 -10.47 10.07 -7.73
N ARG A 338 -9.76 9.16 -7.05
CA ARG A 338 -10.03 8.88 -5.64
C ARG A 338 -9.73 10.09 -4.74
N GLY A 339 -8.61 10.79 -4.98
CA GLY A 339 -8.27 12.02 -4.27
C GLY A 339 -9.33 13.11 -4.43
N ALA A 340 -9.81 13.34 -5.65
CA ALA A 340 -10.87 14.29 -5.97
C ALA A 340 -12.21 13.89 -5.33
N GLY A 341 -12.55 12.59 -5.31
CA GLY A 341 -13.73 12.09 -4.59
C GLY A 341 -13.66 12.31 -3.08
N ARG A 342 -12.46 12.27 -2.48
CA ARG A 342 -12.26 12.54 -1.04
C ARG A 342 -12.15 14.02 -0.71
N SER A 343 -11.65 14.84 -1.63
CA SER A 343 -11.50 16.29 -1.45
C SER A 343 -11.97 17.02 -2.71
N PRO A 344 -13.31 17.12 -2.91
CA PRO A 344 -13.87 17.67 -4.14
C PRO A 344 -13.49 19.13 -4.36
N GLY A 345 -13.25 19.91 -3.30
CA GLY A 345 -12.85 21.32 -3.37
C GLY A 345 -11.38 21.57 -3.76
N ASN A 346 -10.53 20.54 -3.82
CA ASN A 346 -9.12 20.73 -4.10
C ASN A 346 -8.86 20.91 -5.60
N THR A 347 -8.77 22.17 -6.03
CA THR A 347 -8.55 22.55 -7.43
C THR A 347 -7.22 22.05 -7.98
N ALA A 348 -6.19 21.90 -7.14
CA ALA A 348 -4.90 21.36 -7.59
C ALA A 348 -4.99 19.89 -7.99
N ILE A 349 -5.75 19.08 -7.25
CA ILE A 349 -6.00 17.67 -7.59
C ILE A 349 -6.83 17.57 -8.87
N LEU A 350 -7.90 18.36 -8.99
CA LEU A 350 -8.76 18.36 -10.18
C LEU A 350 -7.99 18.77 -11.45
N ARG A 351 -7.12 19.77 -11.37
CA ARG A 351 -6.28 20.18 -12.50
C ARG A 351 -5.30 19.09 -12.93
N ARG A 352 -4.71 18.36 -11.98
CA ARG A 352 -3.83 17.22 -12.30
C ARG A 352 -4.62 16.04 -12.88
N LEU A 353 -5.81 15.78 -12.34
CA LEU A 353 -6.73 14.78 -12.87
C LEU A 353 -7.07 15.08 -14.33
N ALA A 354 -7.46 16.31 -14.62
CA ALA A 354 -7.71 16.78 -15.98
C ALA A 354 -6.49 16.59 -16.88
N ALA A 355 -5.31 17.03 -16.45
CA ALA A 355 -4.07 16.83 -17.20
C ALA A 355 -3.80 15.33 -17.48
N GLY A 356 -4.10 14.45 -16.53
CA GLY A 356 -4.02 13.00 -16.72
C GLY A 356 -4.99 12.48 -17.78
N TYR A 357 -6.24 12.94 -17.78
CA TYR A 357 -7.21 12.58 -18.83
C TYR A 357 -6.78 13.08 -20.20
N ALA A 358 -6.34 14.34 -20.32
CA ALA A 358 -5.84 14.90 -21.58
C ALA A 358 -4.64 14.11 -22.11
N HIS A 359 -3.72 13.70 -21.24
CA HIS A 359 -2.55 12.92 -21.64
C HIS A 359 -2.89 11.52 -22.15
N LEU A 360 -3.99 10.93 -21.66
CA LEU A 360 -4.50 9.64 -22.10
C LEU A 360 -5.46 9.74 -23.31
N GLY A 361 -5.70 10.95 -23.83
CA GLY A 361 -6.60 11.19 -24.97
C GLY A 361 -8.08 11.37 -24.60
N PHE A 362 -8.43 11.37 -23.32
CA PHE A 362 -9.80 11.61 -22.84
C PHE A 362 -10.07 13.12 -22.73
N HIS A 363 -10.02 13.83 -23.86
CA HIS A 363 -10.07 15.29 -23.89
C HIS A 363 -11.38 15.89 -23.35
N GLN A 364 -12.53 15.31 -23.71
CA GLN A 364 -13.84 15.75 -23.19
C GLN A 364 -13.92 15.64 -21.67
N ARG A 365 -13.44 14.53 -21.12
CA ARG A 365 -13.42 14.32 -19.66
C ARG A 365 -12.47 15.26 -18.94
N SER A 366 -11.34 15.58 -19.58
CA SER A 366 -10.41 16.59 -19.09
C SER A 366 -11.08 17.97 -19.01
N LEU A 367 -11.84 18.38 -20.04
CA LEU A 367 -12.56 19.66 -20.04
C LEU A 367 -13.58 19.73 -18.91
N ASP A 368 -14.41 18.71 -18.75
CA ASP A 368 -15.42 18.64 -17.67
C ASP A 368 -14.77 18.75 -16.27
N THR A 369 -13.63 18.06 -16.09
CA THR A 369 -12.86 18.13 -14.84
C THR A 369 -12.27 19.53 -14.60
N LEU A 370 -11.83 20.23 -15.66
CA LEU A 370 -11.34 21.61 -15.54
C LEU A 370 -12.46 22.60 -15.26
N GLN A 371 -13.64 22.42 -15.86
CA GLN A 371 -14.83 23.23 -15.58
C GLN A 371 -15.23 23.07 -14.11
N GLN A 372 -15.26 21.83 -13.60
CA GLN A 372 -15.46 21.57 -12.17
C GLN A 372 -14.38 22.24 -11.30
N ALA A 373 -13.12 22.26 -11.73
CA ALA A 373 -12.05 22.93 -11.01
C ALA A 373 -12.23 24.46 -10.99
N LEU A 374 -12.72 25.04 -12.09
CA LEU A 374 -12.99 26.47 -12.24
C LEU A 374 -14.13 26.93 -11.31
N GLU A 375 -15.21 26.14 -11.23
CA GLU A 375 -16.34 26.40 -10.33
C GLU A 375 -15.90 26.45 -8.87
N LYS A 376 -15.00 25.55 -8.48
CA LYS A 376 -14.51 25.42 -7.09
C LYS A 376 -13.36 26.36 -6.75
N ALA A 377 -12.78 27.05 -7.74
CA ALA A 377 -11.67 27.96 -7.53
C ALA A 377 -12.14 29.30 -6.95
N GLN A 378 -11.66 29.61 -5.74
CA GLN A 378 -11.95 30.89 -5.07
C GLN A 378 -10.97 31.99 -5.48
N GLU A 379 -9.69 31.65 -5.69
CA GLU A 379 -8.65 32.63 -6.03
C GLU A 379 -8.74 33.10 -7.50
N PRO A 380 -8.72 34.42 -7.78
CA PRO A 380 -8.87 34.94 -9.14
C PRO A 380 -7.72 34.52 -10.06
N LYS A 381 -6.49 34.50 -9.54
CA LYS A 381 -5.31 34.03 -10.30
C LYS A 381 -5.44 32.57 -10.73
N VAL A 382 -5.96 31.72 -9.84
CA VAL A 382 -6.18 30.30 -10.14
C VAL A 382 -7.29 30.12 -11.17
N ARG A 383 -8.37 30.89 -11.07
CA ARG A 383 -9.46 30.88 -12.07
C ARG A 383 -8.96 31.28 -13.46
N GLU A 384 -8.17 32.35 -13.55
CA GLU A 384 -7.55 32.78 -14.81
C GLU A 384 -6.60 31.71 -15.39
N GLN A 385 -5.84 31.04 -14.53
CA GLN A 385 -4.97 29.96 -14.98
C GLN A 385 -5.78 28.77 -15.52
N ILE A 386 -6.89 28.41 -14.88
CA ILE A 386 -7.75 27.31 -15.33
C ILE A 386 -8.48 27.67 -16.62
N SER A 387 -8.99 28.89 -16.76
CA SER A 387 -9.68 29.31 -17.99
C SER A 387 -8.74 29.28 -19.21
N LYS A 388 -7.48 29.71 -19.04
CA LYS A 388 -6.43 29.56 -20.06
C LYS A 388 -6.18 28.10 -20.42
N GLN A 389 -6.19 27.18 -19.43
CA GLN A 389 -6.03 25.74 -19.68
C GLN A 389 -7.21 25.17 -20.47
N ILE A 390 -8.44 25.58 -20.16
CA ILE A 390 -9.66 25.18 -20.88
C ILE A 390 -9.57 25.63 -22.34
N ALA A 391 -9.35 26.92 -22.59
CA ALA A 391 -9.25 27.48 -23.94
C ALA A 391 -8.15 26.80 -24.78
N SER A 392 -6.99 26.52 -24.16
CA SER A 392 -5.91 25.80 -24.83
C SER A 392 -6.32 24.38 -25.24
N LEU A 393 -7.09 23.68 -24.39
CA LEU A 393 -7.51 22.31 -24.65
C LEU A 393 -8.64 22.26 -25.70
N GLU A 394 -9.58 23.20 -25.66
CA GLU A 394 -10.63 23.35 -26.67
C GLU A 394 -10.03 23.56 -28.07
N ASN A 395 -9.05 24.45 -28.19
CA ASN A 395 -8.33 24.68 -29.44
C ASN A 395 -7.63 23.40 -29.95
N GLN A 396 -7.00 22.63 -29.05
CA GLN A 396 -6.37 21.35 -29.42
C GLN A 396 -7.39 20.33 -29.93
N ILE A 397 -8.55 20.23 -29.28
CA ILE A 397 -9.63 19.32 -29.71
C ILE A 397 -10.12 19.72 -31.10
N GLN A 398 -10.37 21.01 -31.33
CA GLN A 398 -10.86 21.51 -32.62
C GLN A 398 -9.86 21.26 -33.75
N HIS A 399 -8.58 21.51 -33.52
CA HIS A 399 -7.52 21.22 -34.49
C HIS A 399 -7.42 19.71 -34.82
N ASN A 400 -7.49 18.85 -33.80
CA ASN A 400 -7.46 17.39 -34.00
C ASN A 400 -8.67 16.86 -34.78
N MET A 401 -9.85 17.46 -34.60
CA MET A 401 -11.04 17.10 -35.39
C MET A 401 -10.90 17.54 -36.86
N GLN A 402 -10.35 18.73 -37.12
CA GLN A 402 -10.11 19.23 -38.48
C GLN A 402 -9.07 18.38 -39.24
N GLY A 403 -7.99 17.96 -38.58
CA GLY A 403 -6.96 17.10 -39.17
C GLY A 403 -7.49 15.72 -39.58
N LYS A 404 -8.30 15.07 -38.74
CA LYS A 404 -8.94 13.77 -39.07
C LYS A 404 -9.88 13.86 -40.28
N ASN A 405 -10.61 14.97 -40.41
CA ASN A 405 -11.50 15.17 -41.55
C ASN A 405 -10.72 15.35 -42.87
N HIS A 406 -9.53 15.96 -42.83
CA HIS A 406 -8.67 16.06 -44.02
C HIS A 406 -8.05 14.71 -44.44
N GLU A 407 -7.57 13.88 -43.50
CA GLU A 407 -7.04 12.55 -43.83
C GLU A 407 -8.10 11.62 -44.45
N HIS A 408 -9.35 11.69 -43.98
CA HIS A 408 -10.45 10.90 -44.53
C HIS A 408 -10.93 11.37 -45.91
N THR A 409 -10.65 12.62 -46.27
CA THR A 409 -10.98 13.17 -47.60
C THR A 409 -9.90 12.83 -48.64
N ILE A 410 -8.66 12.56 -48.21
CA ILE A 410 -7.53 12.20 -49.08
C ILE A 410 -7.46 10.66 -49.32
N SER A 411 -8.08 9.85 -48.45
CA SER A 411 -8.12 8.37 -48.59
C SER A 411 -9.33 7.82 -49.35
N LYS A 412 -10.19 8.70 -49.88
CA LYS A 412 -11.26 8.37 -50.84
C LYS A 412 -10.86 8.93 -52.20
#